data_AF-A0A1H8A4K6-F1
#
_entry.id   AF-A0A1H8A4K6-F1
#
_cell.length_a   1.000
_cell.length_b   1.000
_cell.length_c   1.000
_cell.angle_alpha   90.00
_cell.angle_beta   90.00
_cell.angle_gamma   90.00
#
_symmetry.space_group_name_H-M   'P 1'
#
loop_
_entity.id
_entity.type
_entity.pdbx_description
1 polymer ?
#
loop_
_entity_poly.entity_id
_entity_poly.type
_entity_poly.pdbx_seq_one_letter_code
_entity_poly.pdbx_strand_id
1 'polypeptide(L)'
;MTAFIRLAVLLFCLLSPLIAIAAEPNYPALTGRIVDNSSLLDAEAFSRIEQKLRAHEEKTSDQVVVATLPSLQGYPIEEFANGLFRAWKLGDKAKNNGVLLIVAPNERKVRIEVGYGLEGALTDALSKVIITTAVAPKFKNGDFAGGIEGGVDAILSILAGDAEEWQRRAQIRSDESSWTETAAVIFVMIIVFILIVSFMRELGRSSGGARRHRTRDGRWIVLPPSGGSGWSGGSSSGGWSSGWGGGSSSGGFSGGGGSSGGGGASGDW
;
A
#
# COMPACT_ATOMS: atom_id res chain seq x y z
N MET A 1 -7.51 34.70 42.42
CA MET A 1 -6.45 33.69 42.14
C MET A 1 -7.02 32.30 41.89
N THR A 2 -7.99 31.83 42.67
CA THR A 2 -8.58 30.48 42.56
C THR A 2 -9.41 30.22 41.29
N ALA A 3 -10.05 31.24 40.71
CA ALA A 3 -10.86 31.09 39.49
C ALA A 3 -10.02 30.84 38.22
N PHE A 4 -8.86 31.49 38.10
CA PHE A 4 -7.94 31.29 36.98
C PHE A 4 -7.33 29.88 36.97
N ILE A 5 -7.05 29.33 38.16
CA ILE A 5 -6.53 27.97 38.31
C ILE A 5 -7.58 26.93 37.88
N ARG A 6 -8.85 27.15 38.24
CA ARG A 6 -9.95 26.26 37.80
C ARG A 6 -10.19 26.28 36.30
N LEU A 7 -10.07 27.46 35.67
CA LEU A 7 -10.19 27.61 34.22
C LEU A 7 -9.02 26.95 33.48
N ALA A 8 -7.79 27.10 33.99
CA ALA A 8 -6.60 26.48 33.41
C ALA A 8 -6.65 24.95 33.51
N VAL A 9 -7.16 24.39 34.61
CA VAL A 9 -7.35 22.94 34.77
C VAL A 9 -8.43 22.41 33.83
N LEU A 10 -9.55 23.13 33.65
CA LEU A 10 -10.59 22.77 32.68
C LEU A 10 -10.08 22.82 31.23
N LEU A 11 -9.28 23.82 30.88
CA LEU A 11 -8.68 23.94 29.55
C LEU A 11 -7.64 22.84 29.30
N PHE A 12 -6.86 22.46 30.31
CA PHE A 12 -5.88 21.36 30.22
C PHE A 12 -6.56 19.98 30.09
N CYS A 13 -7.71 19.77 30.76
CA CYS A 13 -8.54 18.58 30.55
C CYS A 13 -9.22 18.54 29.18
N LEU A 14 -9.60 19.69 28.60
CA LEU A 14 -10.14 19.75 27.24
C LEU A 14 -9.09 19.60 26.13
N LEU A 15 -7.83 19.96 26.39
CA LEU A 15 -6.71 19.80 25.46
C LEU A 15 -5.91 18.51 25.66
N SER A 16 -6.35 17.60 26.54
CA SER A 16 -5.73 16.29 26.66
C SER A 16 -5.96 15.52 25.35
N PRO A 17 -4.92 15.22 24.55
CA PRO A 17 -5.11 14.40 23.38
C PRO A 17 -5.61 13.03 23.86
N LEU A 18 -6.75 12.58 23.32
CA LEU A 18 -7.06 11.15 23.33
C LEU A 18 -5.92 10.48 22.58
N ILE A 19 -4.93 10.00 23.31
CA ILE A 19 -3.98 9.02 22.79
C ILE A 19 -4.84 7.78 22.61
N ALA A 20 -5.41 7.63 21.41
CA ALA A 20 -5.96 6.37 20.98
C ALA A 20 -4.79 5.38 21.03
N ILE A 21 -4.75 4.58 22.09
CA ILE A 21 -3.93 3.37 22.12
C ILE A 21 -4.49 2.53 20.97
N ALA A 22 -3.78 2.52 19.85
CA ALA A 22 -4.06 1.58 18.78
C ALA A 22 -3.80 0.19 19.36
N ALA A 23 -4.88 -0.52 19.71
CA ALA A 23 -4.80 -1.86 20.26
C ALA A 23 -4.20 -2.78 19.18
N GLU A 24 -3.15 -3.53 19.48
CA GLU A 24 -2.53 -4.42 18.49
C GLU A 24 -3.60 -5.31 17.81
N PRO A 25 -3.53 -5.52 16.48
CA PRO A 25 -4.48 -6.38 15.80
C PRO A 25 -4.44 -7.79 16.40
N ASN A 26 -5.61 -8.35 16.68
CA ASN A 26 -5.69 -9.72 17.17
C ASN A 26 -5.49 -10.70 15.99
N TYR A 27 -4.34 -11.35 15.94
CA TYR A 27 -4.04 -12.32 14.89
C TYR A 27 -4.58 -13.71 15.23
N PRO A 28 -5.26 -14.39 14.29
CA PRO A 28 -5.67 -15.77 14.51
C PRO A 28 -4.46 -16.70 14.60
N ALA A 29 -4.65 -17.87 15.20
CA ALA A 29 -3.60 -18.89 15.26
C ALA A 29 -3.37 -19.51 13.87
N LEU A 30 -2.11 -19.81 13.56
CA LEU A 30 -1.75 -20.59 12.38
C LEU A 30 -2.12 -22.07 12.63
N THR A 31 -3.16 -22.56 11.96
CA THR A 31 -3.64 -23.95 12.11
C THR A 31 -3.11 -24.88 11.01
N GLY A 32 -2.58 -24.33 9.93
CA GLY A 32 -2.05 -25.08 8.79
C GLY A 32 -1.72 -24.17 7.62
N ARG A 33 -1.65 -24.75 6.41
CA ARG A 33 -1.42 -24.01 5.15
C ARG A 33 -2.61 -23.14 4.74
N ILE A 34 -3.79 -23.42 5.29
CA ILE A 34 -5.00 -22.66 5.09
C ILE A 34 -5.60 -22.36 6.47
N VAL A 35 -5.89 -21.08 6.71
CA VAL A 35 -6.65 -20.60 7.87
C VAL A 35 -7.93 -19.95 7.34
N ASP A 36 -9.05 -20.68 7.37
CA ASP A 36 -10.35 -20.18 6.87
C ASP A 36 -11.29 -19.76 8.00
N ASN A 37 -11.19 -18.50 8.43
CA ASN A 37 -12.03 -17.94 9.48
C ASN A 37 -13.30 -17.25 8.94
N SER A 38 -13.45 -17.16 7.62
CA SER A 38 -14.62 -16.56 6.95
C SER A 38 -15.50 -17.58 6.23
N SER A 39 -15.16 -18.87 6.27
CA SER A 39 -15.89 -19.96 5.59
C SER A 39 -16.08 -19.70 4.09
N LEU A 40 -15.04 -19.19 3.43
CA LEU A 40 -15.06 -18.90 1.98
C LEU A 40 -14.77 -20.15 1.14
N LEU A 41 -14.20 -21.20 1.75
CA LEU A 41 -13.83 -22.43 1.08
C LEU A 41 -14.78 -23.55 1.50
N ASP A 42 -15.36 -24.25 0.53
CA ASP A 42 -15.99 -25.54 0.79
C ASP A 42 -14.93 -26.62 1.06
N ALA A 43 -15.38 -27.78 1.56
CA ALA A 43 -14.46 -28.87 1.93
C ALA A 43 -13.64 -29.41 0.74
N GLU A 44 -14.19 -29.34 -0.47
CA GLU A 44 -13.52 -29.83 -1.67
C GLU A 44 -12.40 -28.87 -2.10
N ALA A 45 -12.71 -27.58 -2.20
CA ALA A 45 -11.74 -26.52 -2.50
C ALA A 45 -10.65 -26.46 -1.43
N PHE A 46 -11.01 -26.54 -0.14
CA PHE A 46 -10.05 -26.60 0.95
C PHE A 46 -9.05 -27.75 0.75
N SER A 47 -9.54 -28.97 0.50
CA SER A 47 -8.68 -30.14 0.30
C SER A 47 -7.80 -30.01 -0.95
N ARG A 48 -8.33 -29.51 -2.07
CA ARG A 48 -7.56 -29.32 -3.31
C ARG A 48 -6.44 -28.31 -3.12
N ILE A 49 -6.75 -27.16 -2.53
CA ILE A 49 -5.77 -26.10 -2.27
C ILE A 49 -4.72 -26.59 -1.27
N GLU A 50 -5.12 -27.26 -0.18
CA GLU A 50 -4.17 -27.73 0.83
C GLU A 50 -3.18 -28.75 0.24
N GLN A 51 -3.65 -29.66 -0.62
CA GLN A 51 -2.78 -30.62 -1.31
C GLN A 51 -1.79 -29.93 -2.24
N LYS A 52 -2.21 -28.93 -3.02
CA LYS A 52 -1.32 -28.14 -3.88
C LYS A 52 -0.23 -27.44 -3.09
N LEU A 53 -0.62 -26.74 -2.01
CA LEU A 53 0.32 -26.04 -1.13
C LEU A 53 1.32 -27.00 -0.48
N ARG A 54 0.85 -28.15 0.01
CA ARG A 54 1.71 -29.19 0.60
C ARG A 54 2.70 -29.75 -0.41
N ALA A 55 2.22 -30.14 -1.59
CA ALA A 55 3.08 -30.70 -2.64
C ALA A 55 4.13 -29.69 -3.14
N HIS A 56 3.82 -28.39 -3.12
CA HIS A 56 4.79 -27.36 -3.45
C HIS A 56 5.85 -27.22 -2.36
N GLU A 57 5.45 -27.05 -1.10
CA GLU A 57 6.38 -26.91 0.02
C GLU A 57 7.33 -28.12 0.14
N GLU A 58 6.85 -29.34 -0.11
CA GLU A 58 7.69 -30.55 -0.15
C GLU A 58 8.74 -30.54 -1.27
N LYS A 59 8.44 -29.88 -2.40
CA LYS A 59 9.34 -29.83 -3.57
C LYS A 59 10.35 -28.68 -3.51
N THR A 60 9.92 -27.51 -3.06
CA THR A 60 10.71 -26.26 -3.14
C THR A 60 11.21 -25.78 -1.78
N SER A 61 10.65 -26.29 -0.69
CA SER A 61 10.75 -25.74 0.68
C SER A 61 10.06 -24.38 0.88
N ASP A 62 9.40 -23.83 -0.13
CA ASP A 62 8.73 -22.54 -0.05
C ASP A 62 7.37 -22.69 0.65
N GLN A 63 7.13 -21.83 1.63
CA GLN A 63 5.95 -21.90 2.48
C GLN A 63 4.91 -20.90 2.01
N VAL A 64 3.89 -21.39 1.30
CA VAL A 64 2.75 -20.59 0.85
C VAL A 64 1.54 -20.87 1.74
N VAL A 65 0.97 -19.82 2.33
CA VAL A 65 -0.16 -19.90 3.26
C VAL A 65 -1.32 -19.03 2.77
N VAL A 66 -2.54 -19.53 2.93
CA VAL A 66 -3.79 -18.81 2.63
C VAL A 66 -4.50 -18.47 3.94
N ALA A 67 -4.89 -17.20 4.09
CA ALA A 67 -5.69 -16.73 5.22
C ALA A 67 -6.95 -16.02 4.71
N THR A 68 -8.12 -16.45 5.16
CA THR A 68 -9.38 -15.75 4.90
C THR A 68 -9.96 -15.29 6.23
N LEU A 69 -10.03 -13.97 6.39
CA LEU A 69 -10.33 -13.33 7.68
C LEU A 69 -11.54 -12.43 7.51
N PRO A 70 -12.59 -12.55 8.33
CA PRO A 70 -13.80 -11.77 8.13
C PRO A 70 -13.52 -10.27 8.12
N SER A 71 -12.63 -9.76 8.98
CA SER A 71 -12.28 -8.34 9.06
C SER A 71 -10.81 -8.12 9.41
N LEU A 72 -10.29 -6.96 8.96
CA LEU A 72 -8.97 -6.41 9.28
C LEU A 72 -8.96 -5.55 10.56
N GLN A 73 -10.06 -5.50 11.31
CA GLN A 73 -10.15 -4.79 12.60
C GLN A 73 -9.89 -3.28 12.50
N GLY A 74 -10.17 -2.69 11.33
CA GLY A 74 -9.92 -1.27 11.04
C GLY A 74 -8.50 -0.94 10.57
N TYR A 75 -7.63 -1.94 10.43
CA TYR A 75 -6.27 -1.77 9.92
C TYR A 75 -6.20 -1.80 8.39
N PRO A 76 -5.24 -1.08 7.77
CA PRO A 76 -4.88 -1.29 6.38
C PRO A 76 -4.45 -2.75 6.14
N ILE A 77 -4.79 -3.31 4.98
CA ILE A 77 -4.47 -4.72 4.68
C ILE A 77 -2.96 -4.94 4.62
N GLU A 78 -2.20 -3.91 4.22
CA GLU A 78 -0.74 -3.92 4.16
C GLU A 78 -0.15 -4.11 5.56
N GLU A 79 -0.58 -3.30 6.52
CA GLU A 79 -0.12 -3.37 7.90
C GLU A 79 -0.56 -4.68 8.56
N PHE A 80 -1.82 -5.07 8.36
CA PHE A 80 -2.37 -6.29 8.93
C PHE A 80 -1.68 -7.54 8.37
N ALA A 81 -1.51 -7.63 7.04
CA ALA A 81 -0.88 -8.78 6.39
C ALA A 81 0.57 -8.94 6.82
N ASN A 82 1.32 -7.84 6.86
CA ASN A 82 2.71 -7.87 7.28
C ASN A 82 2.85 -8.23 8.77
N GLY A 83 1.98 -7.70 9.62
CA GLY A 83 1.92 -8.07 11.03
C GLY A 83 1.55 -9.54 11.24
N LEU A 84 0.56 -10.05 10.51
CA LEU A 84 0.17 -11.46 10.51
C LEU A 84 1.31 -12.37 10.05
N PHE A 85 1.99 -12.00 8.96
CA PHE A 85 3.15 -12.73 8.43
C PHE A 85 4.25 -12.88 9.49
N ARG A 86 4.56 -11.80 10.22
CA ARG A 86 5.54 -11.80 11.32
C ARG A 86 5.05 -12.61 12.52
N ALA A 87 3.77 -12.48 12.89
CA ALA A 87 3.18 -13.21 14.01
C ALA A 87 3.24 -14.72 13.76
N TRP A 88 2.98 -15.14 12.53
CA TRP A 88 3.07 -16.54 12.08
C TRP A 88 4.48 -17.01 11.74
N LYS A 89 5.42 -16.07 11.60
CA LYS A 89 6.84 -16.34 11.26
C LYS A 89 6.97 -17.14 9.96
N LEU A 90 6.22 -16.78 8.94
CA LEU A 90 6.13 -17.55 7.69
C LEU A 90 7.47 -17.62 6.94
N GLY A 91 7.73 -18.78 6.35
CA GLY A 91 8.98 -19.10 5.65
C GLY A 91 10.09 -19.53 6.59
N ASP A 92 11.21 -20.01 6.05
CA ASP A 92 12.41 -20.35 6.83
C ASP A 92 13.20 -19.11 7.25
N LYS A 93 13.81 -19.12 8.44
CA LYS A 93 14.58 -17.99 8.99
C LYS A 93 15.77 -17.57 8.13
N ALA A 94 16.45 -18.52 7.48
CA ALA A 94 17.60 -18.24 6.63
C ALA A 94 17.16 -17.92 5.20
N LYS A 95 16.15 -18.62 4.68
CA LYS A 95 15.72 -18.45 3.28
C LYS A 95 14.70 -17.33 3.08
N ASN A 96 13.95 -16.94 4.10
CA ASN A 96 12.84 -15.97 4.03
C ASN A 96 11.84 -16.30 2.91
N ASN A 97 11.52 -17.59 2.76
CA ASN A 97 10.75 -18.12 1.64
C ASN A 97 9.27 -18.36 1.96
N GLY A 98 8.67 -17.41 2.67
CA GLY A 98 7.25 -17.41 3.00
C GLY A 98 6.43 -16.57 2.03
N VAL A 99 5.21 -16.98 1.73
CA VAL A 99 4.20 -16.19 1.02
C VAL A 99 2.87 -16.31 1.73
N LEU A 100 2.17 -15.19 1.90
CA LEU A 100 0.84 -15.14 2.48
C LEU A 100 -0.14 -14.54 1.47
N LEU A 101 -1.16 -15.30 1.09
CA LEU A 101 -2.35 -14.79 0.40
C LEU A 101 -3.44 -14.55 1.46
N ILE A 102 -3.75 -13.28 1.72
CA ILE A 102 -4.77 -12.86 2.68
C ILE A 102 -6.00 -12.30 1.95
N VAL A 103 -7.19 -12.71 2.38
CA VAL A 103 -8.49 -12.26 1.85
C VAL A 103 -9.35 -11.76 3.00
N ALA A 104 -9.87 -10.54 2.86
CA ALA A 104 -10.73 -9.89 3.84
C ALA A 104 -12.06 -9.45 3.19
N PRO A 105 -13.13 -10.27 3.27
CA PRO A 105 -14.38 -9.99 2.58
C PRO A 105 -15.15 -8.78 3.11
N ASN A 106 -15.07 -8.42 4.40
CA ASN A 106 -15.79 -7.23 4.90
C ASN A 106 -15.23 -5.95 4.28
N GLU A 107 -13.91 -5.86 4.12
CA GLU A 107 -13.23 -4.73 3.49
C GLU A 107 -13.14 -4.88 1.96
N ARG A 108 -13.48 -6.07 1.42
CA ARG A 108 -13.27 -6.47 0.01
C ARG A 108 -11.84 -6.27 -0.46
N LYS A 109 -10.88 -6.67 0.38
CA LYS A 109 -9.45 -6.52 0.13
C LYS A 109 -8.74 -7.85 0.07
N VAL A 110 -7.83 -7.98 -0.87
CA VAL A 110 -6.92 -9.13 -1.01
C VAL A 110 -5.50 -8.60 -1.07
N ARG A 111 -4.57 -9.34 -0.48
CA ARG A 111 -3.14 -9.03 -0.56
C ARG A 111 -2.33 -10.30 -0.66
N ILE A 112 -1.24 -10.21 -1.42
CA ILE A 112 -0.14 -11.17 -1.40
C ILE A 112 1.00 -10.47 -0.68
N GLU A 113 1.46 -11.07 0.41
CA GLU A 113 2.64 -10.64 1.18
C GLU A 113 3.76 -11.65 0.92
N VAL A 114 4.93 -11.16 0.49
CA VAL A 114 6.05 -11.99 0.03
C VAL A 114 7.25 -11.80 0.98
N GLY A 115 7.87 -12.90 1.39
CA GLY A 115 9.12 -12.87 2.16
C GLY A 115 10.32 -12.49 1.29
N TYR A 116 11.34 -11.89 1.90
CA TYR A 116 12.50 -11.34 1.19
C TYR A 116 13.20 -12.33 0.25
N GLY A 117 13.19 -13.63 0.56
CA GLY A 117 13.83 -14.64 -0.26
C GLY A 117 13.16 -14.90 -1.60
N LEU A 118 11.89 -14.52 -1.73
CA LEU A 118 11.07 -14.79 -2.91
C LEU A 118 10.71 -13.52 -3.69
N GLU A 119 11.04 -12.32 -3.20
CA GLU A 119 10.76 -11.05 -3.89
C GLU A 119 11.37 -10.98 -5.30
N GLY A 120 12.49 -11.66 -5.54
CA GLY A 120 13.11 -11.75 -6.86
C GLY A 120 12.31 -12.59 -7.87
N ALA A 121 11.61 -13.63 -7.40
CA ALA A 121 10.78 -14.49 -8.24
C ALA A 121 9.34 -13.97 -8.32
N LEU A 122 8.73 -13.66 -7.17
CA LEU A 122 7.38 -13.14 -7.02
C LEU A 122 7.43 -11.66 -6.63
N THR A 123 7.61 -10.81 -7.63
CA THR A 123 7.67 -9.35 -7.46
C THR A 123 6.30 -8.74 -7.16
N ASP A 124 6.29 -7.48 -6.69
CA ASP A 124 5.07 -6.69 -6.50
C ASP A 124 4.24 -6.57 -7.79
N ALA A 125 4.92 -6.39 -8.92
CA ALA A 125 4.27 -6.29 -10.23
C ALA A 125 3.57 -7.61 -10.60
N LEU A 126 4.22 -8.75 -10.40
CA LEU A 126 3.62 -10.07 -10.63
C LEU A 126 2.46 -10.33 -9.66
N SER A 127 2.65 -10.02 -8.38
CA SER A 127 1.60 -10.12 -7.36
C SER A 127 0.35 -9.31 -7.75
N LYS A 128 0.53 -8.08 -8.26
CA LYS A 128 -0.56 -7.24 -8.75
C LYS A 128 -1.26 -7.86 -9.96
N VAL A 129 -0.51 -8.47 -10.89
CA VAL A 129 -1.10 -9.19 -12.03
C VAL A 129 -1.94 -10.37 -11.56
N ILE A 130 -1.43 -11.19 -10.63
CA ILE A 130 -2.18 -12.33 -10.07
C ILE A 130 -3.51 -11.84 -9.48
N ILE A 131 -3.45 -10.83 -8.61
CA ILE A 131 -4.65 -10.27 -7.97
C ILE A 131 -5.65 -9.76 -9.01
N THR A 132 -5.19 -8.97 -9.98
CA THR A 132 -6.08 -8.32 -10.95
C THR A 132 -6.61 -9.24 -12.04
N THR A 133 -5.98 -10.39 -12.29
CA THR A 133 -6.34 -11.29 -13.41
C THR A 133 -6.91 -12.63 -12.97
N ALA A 134 -6.39 -13.23 -11.88
CA ALA A 134 -6.82 -14.53 -11.40
C ALA A 134 -7.82 -14.43 -10.24
N VAL A 135 -7.67 -13.42 -9.37
CA VAL A 135 -8.39 -13.35 -8.10
C VAL A 135 -9.60 -12.41 -8.17
N ALA A 136 -9.36 -11.11 -8.35
CA ALA A 136 -10.39 -10.07 -8.27
C ALA A 136 -11.59 -10.28 -9.23
N PRO A 137 -11.40 -10.73 -10.49
CA PRO A 137 -12.54 -10.99 -11.38
C PRO A 137 -13.49 -12.08 -10.85
N LYS A 138 -12.96 -13.12 -10.20
CA LYS A 138 -13.77 -14.20 -9.63
C LYS A 138 -14.48 -13.76 -8.35
N PHE A 139 -13.79 -12.98 -7.51
CA PHE A 139 -14.40 -12.40 -6.30
C PHE A 139 -15.55 -11.45 -6.63
N LYS A 140 -15.44 -10.65 -7.70
CA LYS A 140 -16.55 -9.82 -8.21
C LYS A 140 -17.78 -10.63 -8.61
N ASN A 141 -17.58 -11.88 -9.04
CA ASN A 141 -18.65 -12.80 -9.41
C ASN A 141 -19.16 -13.65 -8.24
N GLY A 142 -18.63 -13.44 -7.02
CA GLY A 142 -18.96 -14.24 -5.84
C GLY A 142 -18.25 -15.59 -5.76
N ASP A 143 -17.38 -15.91 -6.73
CA ASP A 143 -16.58 -17.14 -6.74
C ASP A 143 -15.28 -16.95 -5.93
N PHE A 144 -15.41 -16.96 -4.60
CA PHE A 144 -14.26 -16.82 -3.69
C PHE A 144 -13.32 -18.03 -3.74
N ALA A 145 -13.87 -19.25 -3.72
CA ALA A 145 -13.06 -20.46 -3.79
C ALA A 145 -12.22 -20.52 -5.07
N GLY A 146 -12.84 -20.25 -6.23
CA GLY A 146 -12.12 -20.22 -7.50
C GLY A 146 -11.12 -19.07 -7.59
N GLY A 147 -11.39 -17.92 -6.98
CA GLY A 147 -10.45 -16.79 -6.91
C GLY A 147 -9.21 -17.11 -6.07
N ILE A 148 -9.40 -17.74 -4.91
CA ILE A 148 -8.31 -18.19 -4.04
C ILE A 148 -7.50 -19.28 -4.73
N GLU A 149 -8.16 -20.30 -5.29
CA GLU A 149 -7.49 -21.39 -6.00
C GLU A 149 -6.68 -20.87 -7.20
N GLY A 150 -7.24 -19.96 -7.98
CA GLY A 150 -6.53 -19.34 -9.11
C GLY A 150 -5.34 -18.47 -8.68
N GLY A 151 -5.47 -17.77 -7.55
CA GLY A 151 -4.35 -17.02 -6.96
C GLY A 151 -3.22 -17.94 -6.49
N VAL A 152 -3.57 -19.04 -5.81
CA VAL A 152 -2.60 -20.06 -5.38
C VAL A 152 -1.92 -20.68 -6.58
N ASP A 153 -2.65 -21.16 -7.59
CA ASP A 153 -2.08 -21.77 -8.79
C ASP A 153 -1.08 -20.84 -9.49
N ALA A 154 -1.43 -19.55 -9.60
CA ALA A 154 -0.55 -18.54 -10.17
C ALA A 154 0.74 -18.35 -9.35
N ILE A 155 0.63 -18.20 -8.02
CA ILE A 155 1.78 -18.09 -7.12
C ILE A 155 2.69 -19.31 -7.27
N LEU A 156 2.13 -20.52 -7.20
CA LEU A 156 2.89 -21.77 -7.28
C LEU A 156 3.60 -21.92 -8.63
N SER A 157 2.96 -21.52 -9.74
CA SER A 157 3.57 -21.56 -11.07
C SER A 157 4.80 -20.65 -11.19
N ILE A 158 4.71 -19.44 -10.64
CA ILE A 158 5.83 -18.48 -10.65
C ILE A 158 6.98 -19.00 -9.80
N LEU A 159 6.69 -19.52 -8.60
CA LEU A 159 7.70 -20.08 -7.70
C LEU A 159 8.34 -21.37 -8.25
N ALA A 160 7.61 -22.13 -9.08
CA ALA A 160 8.16 -23.30 -9.78
C ALA A 160 9.07 -22.96 -10.96
N GLY A 161 9.18 -21.67 -11.35
CA GLY A 161 10.03 -21.21 -12.46
C GLY A 161 9.27 -20.96 -13.76
N ASP A 162 7.96 -21.19 -13.83
CA ASP A 162 7.12 -20.97 -15.02
C ASP A 162 6.62 -19.50 -15.09
N ALA A 163 7.49 -18.53 -14.76
CA ALA A 163 7.12 -17.13 -14.62
C ALA A 163 6.95 -16.39 -15.97
N GLU A 164 7.37 -16.97 -17.10
CA GLU A 164 7.40 -16.26 -18.40
C GLU A 164 6.04 -15.73 -18.83
N GLU A 165 4.97 -16.50 -18.66
CA GLU A 165 3.62 -16.08 -19.05
C GLU A 165 3.14 -14.91 -18.18
N TRP A 166 3.43 -14.95 -16.88
CA TRP A 166 3.05 -13.90 -15.94
C TRP A 166 3.86 -12.62 -16.12
N GLN A 167 5.15 -12.75 -16.45
CA GLN A 167 6.02 -11.62 -16.79
C GLN A 167 5.54 -10.88 -18.04
N ARG A 168 5.14 -11.60 -19.09
CA ARG A 168 4.55 -10.97 -20.29
C ARG A 168 3.26 -10.21 -19.96
N ARG A 169 2.38 -10.79 -19.14
CA ARG A 169 1.15 -10.11 -18.69
C ARG A 169 1.46 -8.85 -17.85
N ALA A 170 2.49 -8.89 -17.01
CA ALA A 170 2.94 -7.73 -16.26
C ALA A 170 3.46 -6.60 -17.15
N GLN A 171 4.27 -6.93 -18.17
CA GLN A 171 4.81 -5.95 -19.13
C GLN A 171 3.69 -5.28 -19.96
N ILE A 172 2.74 -6.05 -20.47
CA ILE A 172 1.61 -5.49 -21.24
C ILE A 172 0.80 -4.51 -20.37
N ARG A 173 0.59 -4.85 -19.10
CA ARG A 173 -0.16 -3.99 -18.17
C ARG A 173 0.63 -2.76 -17.74
N SER A 174 1.94 -2.86 -17.53
CA SER A 174 2.77 -1.67 -17.27
C SER A 174 2.71 -0.69 -18.43
N ASP A 175 2.79 -1.19 -19.67
CA ASP A 175 2.71 -0.37 -20.88
C ASP A 175 1.33 0.30 -21.02
N GLU A 176 0.23 -0.44 -20.82
CA GLU A 176 -1.13 0.12 -20.83
C GLU A 176 -1.32 1.23 -19.77
N SER A 177 -0.90 0.97 -18.52
CA SER A 177 -1.02 1.95 -17.43
C SER A 177 -0.17 3.20 -17.66
N SER A 178 1.04 3.04 -18.20
CA SER A 178 1.93 4.17 -18.49
C SER A 178 1.34 5.12 -19.54
N TRP A 179 0.70 4.57 -20.58
CA TRP A 179 0.13 5.37 -21.66
C TRP A 179 -1.15 6.09 -21.20
N THR A 180 -1.98 5.44 -20.39
CA THR A 180 -3.21 6.03 -19.85
C THR A 180 -2.94 7.13 -18.81
N GLU A 181 -1.98 6.93 -17.90
CA GLU A 181 -1.57 7.97 -16.93
C GLU A 181 -0.91 9.17 -17.62
N THR A 182 -0.03 8.92 -18.60
CA THR A 182 0.60 9.99 -19.39
C THR A 182 -0.45 10.77 -20.18
N ALA A 183 -1.41 10.09 -20.81
CA ALA A 183 -2.49 10.74 -21.55
C ALA A 183 -3.40 11.58 -20.64
N ALA A 184 -3.71 11.09 -19.43
CA ALA A 184 -4.52 11.84 -18.45
C ALA A 184 -3.81 13.11 -17.96
N VAL A 185 -2.51 13.05 -17.67
CA VAL A 185 -1.71 14.22 -17.27
C VAL A 185 -1.63 15.24 -18.41
N ILE A 186 -1.38 14.78 -19.65
CA ILE A 186 -1.38 15.66 -20.84
C ILE A 186 -2.74 16.32 -21.03
N PHE A 187 -3.83 15.57 -20.87
CA PHE A 187 -5.19 16.10 -20.99
C PHE A 187 -5.50 17.16 -19.93
N VAL A 188 -5.14 16.93 -18.67
CA VAL A 188 -5.27 17.92 -17.58
C VAL A 188 -4.42 19.16 -17.87
N MET A 189 -3.18 18.99 -18.34
CA MET A 189 -2.30 20.10 -18.71
C MET A 189 -2.88 20.93 -19.85
N ILE A 190 -3.51 20.31 -20.85
CA ILE A 190 -4.20 21.00 -21.94
C ILE A 190 -5.40 21.78 -21.40
N ILE A 191 -6.21 21.20 -20.50
CA ILE A 191 -7.34 21.91 -19.88
C ILE A 191 -6.87 23.13 -19.08
N VAL A 192 -5.83 22.96 -18.25
CA VAL A 192 -5.25 24.04 -17.45
C VAL A 192 -4.69 25.14 -18.36
N PHE A 193 -4.01 24.76 -19.43
CA PHE A 193 -3.51 25.72 -20.42
C PHE A 193 -4.65 26.51 -21.09
N ILE A 194 -5.74 25.85 -21.47
CA ILE A 194 -6.92 26.52 -22.05
C ILE A 194 -7.57 27.47 -21.04
N LEU A 195 -7.68 27.07 -19.77
CA LEU A 195 -8.20 27.93 -18.70
C LEU A 195 -7.32 29.15 -18.47
N ILE A 196 -5.99 28.97 -18.44
CA ILE A 196 -5.02 30.06 -18.29
C ILE A 196 -5.12 31.03 -19.47
N VAL A 197 -5.15 30.53 -20.70
CA VAL A 197 -5.28 31.38 -21.91
C VAL A 197 -6.63 32.12 -21.91
N SER A 198 -7.71 31.46 -21.52
CA SER A 198 -9.04 32.08 -21.41
C SER A 198 -9.06 33.18 -20.34
N PHE A 199 -8.42 32.92 -19.20
CA PHE A 199 -8.30 33.87 -18.09
C PHE A 199 -7.41 35.07 -18.46
N MET A 200 -6.29 34.85 -19.14
CA MET A 200 -5.44 35.95 -19.66
C MET A 200 -6.16 36.80 -20.71
N ARG A 201 -7.03 36.21 -21.53
CA ARG A 201 -7.85 36.95 -22.50
C ARG A 201 -8.91 37.81 -21.82
N GLU A 202 -9.42 37.39 -20.67
CA GLU A 202 -10.38 38.15 -19.85
C GLU A 202 -9.70 39.34 -19.11
N LEU A 203 -8.50 39.13 -18.56
CA LEU A 203 -7.71 40.16 -17.88
C LEU A 203 -7.04 41.17 -18.82
N GLY A 204 -6.81 40.79 -20.08
CA GLY A 204 -6.18 41.66 -21.10
C GLY A 204 -7.05 42.81 -21.60
N ARG A 205 -8.34 42.91 -21.19
CA ARG A 205 -9.23 44.02 -21.57
C ARG A 205 -9.21 45.21 -20.60
N SER A 206 -8.42 45.17 -19.52
CA SER A 206 -8.39 46.23 -18.50
C SER A 206 -6.99 46.59 -17.99
N SER A 207 -6.12 47.11 -18.86
CA SER A 207 -5.01 47.96 -18.39
C SER A 207 -4.67 49.06 -19.39
N GLY A 208 -5.61 50.00 -19.56
CA GLY A 208 -5.31 51.31 -20.10
C GLY A 208 -4.69 52.21 -19.01
N GLY A 209 -3.56 52.84 -19.33
CA GLY A 209 -3.18 54.13 -18.76
C GLY A 209 -2.08 54.13 -17.69
N ALA A 210 -0.82 54.21 -18.14
CA ALA A 210 0.29 54.67 -17.32
C ALA A 210 0.07 56.13 -16.87
N ARG A 211 -0.32 56.34 -15.61
CA ARG A 211 -0.43 57.68 -15.01
C ARG A 211 0.93 58.11 -14.45
N ARG A 212 1.58 59.02 -15.17
CA ARG A 212 2.73 59.82 -14.73
C ARG A 212 2.28 60.76 -13.60
N HIS A 213 3.00 60.81 -12.49
CA HIS A 213 2.87 61.87 -11.48
C HIS A 213 4.11 62.78 -11.47
N ARG A 214 3.86 64.09 -11.49
CA ARG A 214 4.82 65.20 -11.40
C ARG A 214 4.91 65.66 -9.94
N THR A 215 6.11 65.90 -9.42
CA THR A 215 6.34 66.65 -8.17
C THR A 215 6.66 68.12 -8.45
N ARG A 216 6.42 68.96 -7.45
CA ARG A 216 6.23 70.43 -7.52
C ARG A 216 7.49 71.27 -7.81
N ASP A 217 8.66 70.65 -8.01
CA ASP A 217 9.92 71.33 -8.38
C ASP A 217 10.53 70.86 -9.71
N GLY A 218 9.70 70.38 -10.64
CA GLY A 218 10.04 70.34 -12.07
C GLY A 218 11.12 69.35 -12.52
N ARG A 219 11.58 68.44 -11.66
CA ARG A 219 12.65 67.48 -11.99
C ARG A 219 12.13 66.05 -12.11
N TRP A 220 12.39 65.42 -13.25
CA TRP A 220 12.07 64.02 -13.53
C TRP A 220 13.10 63.11 -12.85
N ILE A 221 12.66 62.23 -11.95
CA ILE A 221 13.53 61.22 -11.33
C ILE A 221 13.07 59.85 -11.83
N VAL A 222 13.87 59.29 -12.74
CA VAL A 222 13.81 57.89 -13.14
C VAL A 222 14.80 57.16 -12.25
N LEU A 223 14.31 56.26 -11.40
CA LEU A 223 15.16 55.37 -10.60
C LEU A 223 15.36 54.06 -11.38
N PRO A 224 16.58 53.74 -11.86
CA PRO A 224 16.91 52.41 -12.37
C PRO A 224 17.00 51.38 -11.21
N PRO A 225 16.82 50.08 -11.51
CA PRO A 225 16.72 49.03 -10.50
C PRO A 225 18.10 48.66 -9.96
N SER A 226 18.23 48.57 -8.64
CA SER A 226 19.44 48.04 -7.99
C SER A 226 19.07 46.83 -7.13
N GLY A 227 19.70 45.71 -7.46
CA GLY A 227 19.39 44.38 -6.97
C GLY A 227 19.79 44.09 -5.52
N GLY A 228 19.38 42.89 -5.10
CA GLY A 228 19.75 42.24 -3.85
C GLY A 228 19.52 40.75 -3.99
N SER A 229 20.62 40.04 -4.23
CA SER A 229 20.74 38.59 -4.35
C SER A 229 20.51 37.85 -3.03
N GLY A 230 19.91 36.67 -3.13
CA GLY A 230 20.28 35.51 -2.31
C GLY A 230 19.39 35.24 -1.10
N TRP A 231 18.32 34.47 -1.30
CA TRP A 231 17.68 33.67 -0.25
C TRP A 231 17.67 32.20 -0.68
N SER A 232 18.47 31.37 0.00
CA SER A 232 18.31 29.92 0.04
C SER A 232 18.33 29.45 1.50
N GLY A 233 17.16 29.05 1.97
CA GLY A 233 16.91 28.16 3.11
C GLY A 233 15.71 27.31 2.70
N GLY A 234 15.49 26.07 3.08
CA GLY A 234 16.04 25.17 4.10
C GLY A 234 14.90 24.19 4.43
N SER A 235 15.16 22.89 4.55
CA SER A 235 14.32 21.84 5.20
C SER A 235 15.08 20.52 5.05
N SER A 236 15.48 19.77 6.09
CA SER A 236 14.80 19.13 7.24
C SER A 236 14.13 17.79 6.90
N SER A 237 14.79 16.69 7.29
CA SER A 237 14.27 15.42 7.87
C SER A 237 15.49 14.49 8.04
N GLY A 238 15.86 13.93 9.21
CA GLY A 238 15.08 13.26 10.25
C GLY A 238 14.75 11.85 9.73
N GLY A 239 15.55 10.79 9.93
CA GLY A 239 16.02 10.24 11.21
C GLY A 239 15.16 9.02 11.55
N TRP A 240 15.55 7.82 11.12
CA TRP A 240 14.81 6.57 11.36
C TRP A 240 15.28 5.94 12.67
N SER A 241 14.35 5.56 13.54
CA SER A 241 14.63 4.74 14.73
C SER A 241 13.99 3.36 14.60
N SER A 242 14.79 2.35 14.90
CA SER A 242 14.40 0.95 15.04
C SER A 242 14.13 0.63 16.51
N GLY A 243 13.04 -0.07 16.79
CA GLY A 243 12.72 -0.63 18.10
C GLY A 243 12.59 -2.14 18.02
N TRP A 244 13.35 -2.84 18.86
CA TRP A 244 13.38 -4.30 19.03
C TRP A 244 12.57 -4.73 20.27
N GLY A 245 11.98 -5.92 20.19
CA GLY A 245 11.41 -6.70 21.30
C GLY A 245 10.41 -7.73 20.72
N GLY A 246 10.28 -8.99 21.14
CA GLY A 246 10.88 -9.75 22.24
C GLY A 246 9.89 -10.81 22.72
N GLY A 247 9.92 -12.01 22.11
CA GLY A 247 9.59 -13.34 22.71
C GLY A 247 8.17 -13.70 23.18
N SER A 248 7.61 -14.79 22.66
CA SER A 248 7.25 -16.01 23.43
C SER A 248 6.68 -17.10 22.50
N SER A 249 6.81 -18.36 22.94
CA SER A 249 6.58 -19.59 22.18
C SER A 249 5.32 -20.34 22.64
N SER A 250 4.57 -20.92 21.70
CA SER A 250 3.72 -22.09 21.94
C SER A 250 3.61 -22.93 20.65
N GLY A 251 3.69 -24.25 20.81
CA GLY A 251 3.86 -25.23 19.74
C GLY A 251 2.54 -25.77 19.17
N GLY A 252 2.50 -25.78 17.85
CA GLY A 252 1.41 -26.09 16.92
C GLY A 252 1.91 -25.54 15.57
N PHE A 253 1.53 -26.11 14.42
CA PHE A 253 2.10 -25.81 13.09
C PHE A 253 2.70 -24.39 12.98
N SER A 254 4.03 -24.31 13.06
CA SER A 254 4.74 -23.04 13.23
C SER A 254 5.45 -22.65 11.94
N GLY A 255 5.36 -21.38 11.54
CA GLY A 255 6.21 -20.86 10.46
C GLY A 255 7.69 -21.01 10.80
N GLY A 256 8.51 -21.21 9.77
CA GLY A 256 9.94 -21.52 9.88
C GLY A 256 10.84 -20.36 10.34
N GLY A 257 10.30 -19.16 10.62
CA GLY A 257 11.06 -17.99 11.08
C GLY A 257 11.36 -16.91 10.05
N GLY A 258 10.79 -16.95 8.84
CA GLY A 258 11.08 -15.98 7.77
C GLY A 258 10.54 -14.57 8.06
N SER A 259 11.13 -13.59 7.36
CA SER A 259 10.79 -12.17 7.46
C SER A 259 10.33 -11.60 6.12
N SER A 260 9.43 -10.62 6.17
CA SER A 260 8.98 -9.81 5.02
C SER A 260 9.08 -8.32 5.33
N GLY A 261 9.45 -7.55 4.31
CA GLY A 261 9.53 -6.10 4.35
C GLY A 261 8.28 -5.36 3.90
N GLY A 262 7.17 -6.06 3.61
CA GLY A 262 6.01 -5.46 2.94
C GLY A 262 5.95 -5.74 1.43
N GLY A 263 6.77 -6.67 0.92
CA GLY A 263 6.77 -7.07 -0.49
C GLY A 263 5.45 -7.72 -0.92
N GLY A 264 5.11 -7.60 -2.20
CA GLY A 264 3.89 -8.09 -2.82
C GLY A 264 2.91 -6.99 -3.23
N ALA A 265 1.62 -7.29 -3.30
CA ALA A 265 0.61 -6.35 -3.77
C ALA A 265 -0.73 -6.52 -3.07
N SER A 266 -1.47 -5.43 -2.92
CA SER A 266 -2.87 -5.42 -2.49
C SER A 266 -3.80 -5.06 -3.65
N GLY A 267 -5.08 -5.43 -3.53
CA GLY A 267 -6.12 -5.02 -4.45
C GLY A 267 -7.51 -5.14 -3.82
N ASP A 268 -8.44 -4.35 -4.36
CA ASP A 268 -9.85 -4.33 -3.98
C ASP A 268 -10.71 -5.05 -5.05
N TRP A 269 -11.93 -5.47 -4.69
CA TRP A 269 -12.90 -6.03 -5.64
C TRP A 269 -14.34 -5.56 -5.44
#